data_AF-A0A6B3CP33-F1
#
_entry.id   AF-A0A6B3CP33-F1
#
_cell.length_a   1.000
_cell.length_b   1.000
_cell.length_c   1.000
_cell.angle_alpha   90.00
_cell.angle_beta   90.00
_cell.angle_gamma   90.00
#
_symmetry.space_group_name_H-M   'P 1'
#
loop_
_entity.id
_entity.type
_entity.pdbx_description
1 polymer ?
#
loop_
_entity_poly.entity_id
_entity_poly.type
_entity_poly.pdbx_seq_one_letter_code
_entity_poly.pdbx_strand_id
1 'polypeptide(L)'
;KASGGLYAPTIRHHDGRYWVINTNIDGGGNFVVSAERPEGPWSDPVWIDLTGIDPDLAWEEDGTCWCAFSGPEGGINMARIDPVKGEVLEKPFATWSGSGLKYPEAPHLYHIGDWWYLLVAEGGTERGHSVSVARSRSPRGPWEGAPANPLLSHSGTARSIQNTGHADLV
;
A
#
# COMPACT_ATOMS: atom_id res chain seq x y z
N LYS A 1 18.66 -16.69 0.79
CA LYS A 1 17.24 -16.86 1.22
C LYS A 1 16.67 -15.46 1.35
N ALA A 2 15.42 -15.21 0.91
CA ALA A 2 14.77 -13.94 1.21
C ALA A 2 14.67 -13.76 2.74
N SER A 3 14.76 -12.51 3.21
CA SER A 3 14.48 -12.19 4.61
C SER A 3 13.01 -12.50 4.90
N GLY A 4 12.74 -13.10 6.07
CA GLY A 4 11.39 -13.44 6.53
C GLY A 4 10.85 -12.41 7.53
N GLY A 5 9.81 -12.79 8.26
CA GLY A 5 9.17 -11.98 9.29
C GLY A 5 8.19 -10.94 8.74
N LEU A 6 8.20 -9.76 9.36
CA LEU A 6 7.30 -8.66 9.03
C LEU A 6 7.88 -7.83 7.88
N TYR A 7 7.06 -7.60 6.86
CA TYR A 7 7.38 -6.74 5.72
C TYR A 7 6.88 -5.31 5.98
N ALA A 8 6.70 -4.50 4.94
CA ALA A 8 6.35 -3.10 5.08
C ALA A 8 5.00 -2.92 5.80
N PRO A 9 4.97 -2.19 6.94
CA PRO A 9 3.74 -1.79 7.58
C PRO A 9 3.22 -0.49 6.97
N THR A 10 1.90 -0.34 6.97
CA THR A 10 1.23 0.94 6.83
C THR A 10 0.57 1.31 8.15
N ILE A 11 0.73 2.56 8.60
CA ILE A 11 -0.02 3.13 9.71
C ILE A 11 -1.00 4.20 9.21
N ARG A 12 -2.24 4.16 9.71
CA ARG A 12 -3.28 5.14 9.41
C ARG A 12 -4.02 5.55 10.68
N HIS A 13 -4.54 6.76 10.71
CA HIS A 13 -5.43 7.23 11.76
C HIS A 13 -6.80 7.53 11.16
N HIS A 14 -7.82 6.81 11.60
CA HIS A 14 -9.19 6.94 11.10
C HIS A 14 -10.18 6.69 12.24
N ASP A 15 -11.22 7.54 12.33
CA ASP A 15 -12.28 7.47 13.34
C ASP A 15 -11.76 7.36 14.79
N GLY A 16 -10.80 8.22 15.13
CA GLY A 16 -10.21 8.28 16.49
C GLY A 16 -9.34 7.07 16.88
N ARG A 17 -8.95 6.24 15.91
CA ARG A 17 -8.17 5.02 16.13
C ARG A 17 -6.95 4.97 15.20
N TYR A 18 -5.86 4.43 15.72
CA TYR A 18 -4.68 4.05 14.97
C TYR A 18 -4.84 2.62 14.44
N TRP A 19 -4.54 2.45 13.17
CA TRP A 19 -4.58 1.18 12.45
C TRP A 19 -3.19 0.90 11.90
N VAL A 20 -2.66 -0.29 12.16
CA VAL A 20 -1.45 -0.78 11.48
C VAL A 20 -1.83 -2.03 10.71
N ILE A 21 -1.60 -2.02 9.41
CA ILE A 21 -1.70 -3.21 8.56
C ILE A 21 -0.28 -3.63 8.15
N ASN A 22 0.01 -4.92 8.17
CA ASN A 22 1.33 -5.48 7.83
C ASN A 22 1.18 -6.89 7.26
N THR A 23 2.21 -7.38 6.60
CA THR A 23 2.35 -8.76 6.15
C THR A 23 3.40 -9.51 6.97
N ASN A 24 3.01 -10.61 7.59
CA ASN A 24 3.95 -11.59 8.11
C ASN A 24 4.19 -12.69 7.07
N ILE A 25 5.35 -12.64 6.40
CA ILE A 25 5.70 -13.55 5.30
C ILE A 25 6.07 -14.95 5.79
N ASP A 26 6.51 -15.06 7.04
CA ASP A 26 6.79 -16.36 7.65
C ASP A 26 5.53 -17.00 8.27
N GLY A 27 4.39 -16.30 8.33
CA GLY A 27 3.17 -16.87 8.88
C GLY A 27 1.92 -16.00 8.76
N GLY A 28 0.79 -16.62 8.39
CA GLY A 28 -0.54 -16.01 8.41
C GLY A 28 -0.84 -14.96 7.33
N GLY A 29 0.17 -14.27 6.80
CA GLY A 29 -0.01 -13.29 5.72
C GLY A 29 -0.37 -11.90 6.24
N ASN A 30 -1.34 -11.24 5.61
CA ASN A 30 -1.74 -9.87 5.95
C ASN A 30 -2.59 -9.84 7.22
N PHE A 31 -2.33 -8.86 8.09
CA PHE A 31 -3.09 -8.66 9.32
C PHE A 31 -3.17 -7.18 9.71
N VAL A 32 -4.19 -6.85 10.49
CA VAL A 32 -4.42 -5.53 11.07
C VAL A 32 -4.31 -5.61 12.60
N VAL A 33 -3.68 -4.62 13.21
CA VAL A 33 -3.79 -4.33 14.65
C VAL A 33 -4.25 -2.89 14.83
N SER A 34 -4.92 -2.60 15.94
CA SER A 34 -5.44 -1.25 16.20
C SER A 34 -5.34 -0.82 17.66
N ALA A 35 -5.30 0.50 17.89
CA ALA A 35 -5.20 1.10 19.21
C ALA A 35 -5.83 2.50 19.25
N GLU A 36 -6.36 2.91 20.41
CA GLU A 36 -6.84 4.29 20.62
C GLU A 36 -5.71 5.29 20.83
N ARG A 37 -4.54 4.82 21.30
CA ARG A 37 -3.32 5.62 21.48
C ARG A 37 -2.16 4.96 20.75
N PRO A 38 -1.24 5.72 20.14
CA PRO A 38 -0.16 5.13 19.33
C PRO A 38 0.82 4.29 20.16
N GLU A 39 0.98 4.59 21.46
CA GLU A 39 1.77 3.78 22.40
C GLU A 39 1.05 2.50 22.86
N GLY A 40 -0.22 2.32 22.50
CA GLY A 40 -1.03 1.15 22.83
C GLY A 40 -1.83 1.26 24.14
N PRO A 41 -2.40 0.14 24.60
CA PRO A 41 -2.20 -1.22 24.08
C PRO A 41 -2.78 -1.42 22.68
N TRP A 42 -2.07 -2.20 21.86
CA TRP A 42 -2.54 -2.64 20.54
C TRP A 42 -3.38 -3.92 20.69
N SER A 43 -4.37 -4.09 19.81
CA SER A 43 -5.17 -5.30 19.74
C SER A 43 -4.34 -6.53 19.35
N ASP A 44 -4.91 -7.72 19.58
CA ASP A 44 -4.45 -8.92 18.88
C ASP A 44 -4.60 -8.76 17.35
N PRO A 45 -3.81 -9.49 16.53
CA PRO A 45 -3.91 -9.44 15.08
C PRO A 45 -5.27 -9.92 14.55
N VAL A 46 -5.88 -9.12 13.68
CA VAL A 46 -7.02 -9.49 12.84
C VAL A 46 -6.47 -9.86 11.47
N TRP A 47 -6.49 -11.14 11.13
CA TRP A 47 -5.96 -11.65 9.86
C TRP A 47 -6.89 -11.34 8.69
N ILE A 48 -6.31 -10.94 7.55
CA ILE A 48 -7.02 -10.60 6.32
C ILE A 48 -6.66 -11.61 5.23
N ASP A 49 -7.65 -12.27 4.63
CA ASP A 49 -7.45 -13.25 3.55
C ASP A 49 -7.17 -12.58 2.20
N LEU A 50 -6.09 -11.80 2.15
CA LEU A 50 -5.52 -11.20 0.95
C LEU A 50 -4.11 -11.75 0.78
N THR A 51 -3.85 -12.43 -0.32
CA THR A 51 -2.49 -12.86 -0.67
C THR A 51 -1.75 -11.71 -1.33
N GLY A 52 -0.55 -11.38 -0.86
CA GLY A 52 0.25 -10.26 -1.35
C GLY A 52 1.06 -9.61 -0.23
N ILE A 53 1.77 -8.54 -0.56
CA ILE A 53 2.59 -7.76 0.38
C ILE A 53 2.24 -6.27 0.33
N ASP A 54 2.85 -5.51 1.24
CA ASP A 54 2.77 -4.06 1.34
C ASP A 54 1.32 -3.54 1.37
N PRO A 55 0.49 -4.02 2.30
CA PRO A 55 -0.89 -3.59 2.38
C PRO A 55 -1.01 -2.15 2.90
N ASP A 56 -1.98 -1.42 2.37
CA ASP A 56 -2.37 -0.08 2.78
C ASP A 56 -3.87 -0.02 3.05
N LEU A 57 -4.29 0.87 3.95
CA LEU A 57 -5.70 1.13 4.25
C LEU A 57 -6.06 2.56 3.88
N ALA A 58 -7.17 2.73 3.18
CA ALA A 58 -7.77 4.03 2.95
C ALA A 58 -9.29 3.95 3.08
N TRP A 59 -9.90 5.01 3.59
CA TRP A 59 -11.34 5.06 3.84
C TRP A 59 -12.01 6.08 2.94
N GLU A 60 -13.21 5.75 2.45
CA GLU A 60 -14.15 6.71 1.93
C GLU A 60 -14.85 7.47 3.07
N GLU A 61 -15.54 8.56 2.73
CA GLU A 61 -16.28 9.38 3.70
C GLU A 61 -17.41 8.62 4.40
N ASP A 62 -17.97 7.59 3.76
CA ASP A 62 -19.03 6.75 4.32
C ASP A 62 -18.51 5.62 5.24
N GLY A 63 -17.18 5.55 5.43
CA GLY A 63 -16.51 4.53 6.24
C GLY A 63 -16.14 3.26 5.47
N THR A 64 -16.42 3.16 4.17
CA THR A 64 -15.95 2.06 3.33
C THR A 64 -14.42 2.00 3.34
N CYS A 65 -13.86 0.88 3.77
CA CYS A 65 -12.42 0.66 3.83
C CYS A 65 -11.92 -0.09 2.59
N TRP A 66 -10.97 0.51 1.89
CA TRP A 66 -10.21 -0.06 0.79
C TRP A 66 -8.86 -0.55 1.30
N CYS A 67 -8.45 -1.73 0.82
CA CYS A 67 -7.12 -2.28 1.00
C CYS A 67 -6.41 -2.36 -0.35
N ALA A 68 -5.33 -1.60 -0.50
CA ALA A 68 -4.42 -1.68 -1.65
C ALA A 68 -3.21 -2.53 -1.27
N PHE A 69 -2.72 -3.40 -2.17
CA PHE A 69 -1.60 -4.29 -1.88
C PHE A 69 -0.90 -4.76 -3.17
N SER A 70 0.36 -5.18 -3.07
CA SER A 70 1.07 -5.82 -4.20
C SER A 70 0.63 -7.28 -4.32
N GLY A 71 -0.04 -7.61 -5.42
CA GLY A 71 -0.63 -8.94 -5.64
C GLY A 71 0.39 -10.03 -5.98
N PRO A 72 0.06 -11.33 -5.81
CA PRO A 72 0.97 -12.44 -6.06
C PRO A 72 1.34 -12.61 -7.54
N GLU A 73 0.52 -12.08 -8.45
CA GLU A 73 0.77 -12.05 -9.89
C GLU A 73 1.51 -10.77 -10.34
N GLY A 74 1.88 -9.91 -9.39
CA GLY A 74 2.49 -8.59 -9.62
C GLY A 74 1.46 -7.49 -9.87
N GLY A 75 1.93 -6.24 -9.79
CA GLY A 75 1.07 -5.07 -9.89
C GLY A 75 0.26 -4.83 -8.61
N ILE A 76 -0.53 -3.76 -8.63
CA ILE A 76 -1.35 -3.36 -7.50
C ILE A 76 -2.73 -3.98 -7.62
N ASN A 77 -3.14 -4.64 -6.54
CA ASN A 77 -4.47 -5.16 -6.33
C ASN A 77 -5.24 -4.32 -5.31
N MET A 78 -6.55 -4.42 -5.37
CA MET A 78 -7.48 -3.67 -4.53
C MET A 78 -8.62 -4.58 -4.05
N ALA A 79 -9.08 -4.38 -2.82
CA ALA A 79 -10.30 -5.00 -2.30
C ALA A 79 -10.95 -4.11 -1.24
N ARG A 80 -12.28 -4.15 -1.11
CA ARG A 80 -12.97 -3.67 0.08
C ARG A 80 -12.84 -4.69 1.22
N ILE A 81 -12.61 -4.21 2.43
CA ILE A 81 -12.48 -5.04 3.63
C ILE A 81 -13.27 -4.47 4.80
N ASP A 82 -13.61 -5.33 5.77
CA ASP A 82 -13.94 -4.94 7.14
C ASP A 82 -12.69 -5.17 8.00
N PRO A 83 -11.90 -4.12 8.33
CA PRO A 83 -10.65 -4.28 9.05
C PRO A 83 -10.84 -4.66 10.53
N VAL A 84 -12.07 -4.56 11.06
CA VAL A 84 -12.39 -4.96 12.43
C VAL A 84 -12.64 -6.47 12.49
N LYS A 85 -13.37 -7.01 11.52
CA LYS A 85 -13.72 -8.44 11.47
C LYS A 85 -12.70 -9.28 10.71
N GLY A 86 -11.87 -8.66 9.90
CA GLY A 86 -10.94 -9.33 9.00
C GLY A 86 -11.59 -9.90 7.75
N GLU A 87 -12.75 -9.38 7.37
CA GLU A 87 -13.52 -9.89 6.23
C GLU A 87 -13.12 -9.19 4.95
N VAL A 88 -12.87 -9.96 3.90
CA VAL A 88 -12.73 -9.44 2.54
C VAL A 88 -14.13 -9.35 1.92
N LEU A 89 -14.61 -8.13 1.70
CA LEU A 89 -16.01 -7.85 1.33
C LEU A 89 -16.27 -8.03 -0.16
N GLU A 90 -15.23 -8.16 -0.97
CA GLU A 90 -15.33 -8.45 -2.39
C GLU A 90 -14.09 -9.17 -2.93
N LYS A 91 -14.25 -9.83 -4.08
CA LYS A 91 -13.12 -10.47 -4.75
C LYS A 91 -12.04 -9.42 -5.08
N PRO A 92 -10.77 -9.62 -4.68
CA PRO A 92 -9.69 -8.71 -5.03
C PRO A 92 -9.48 -8.66 -6.55
N PHE A 93 -9.10 -7.49 -7.04
CA PHE A 93 -8.89 -7.26 -8.46
C PHE A 93 -7.60 -6.45 -8.70
N ALA A 94 -6.88 -6.78 -9.77
CA ALA A 94 -5.77 -5.98 -10.24
C ALA A 94 -6.29 -4.63 -10.75
N THR A 95 -5.65 -3.53 -10.34
CA THR A 95 -6.11 -2.17 -10.66
C THR A 95 -5.08 -1.35 -11.43
N TRP A 96 -3.78 -1.49 -11.11
CA TRP A 96 -2.72 -0.78 -11.83
C TRP A 96 -1.43 -1.59 -11.89
N SER A 97 -0.83 -1.68 -13.07
CA SER A 97 0.43 -2.41 -13.28
C SER A 97 1.68 -1.55 -13.05
N GLY A 98 1.53 -0.34 -12.51
CA GLY A 98 2.62 0.62 -12.34
C GLY A 98 2.89 1.47 -13.59
N SER A 99 3.96 2.26 -13.57
CA SER A 99 4.35 3.15 -14.68
C SER A 99 5.14 2.44 -15.79
N GLY A 100 5.34 1.13 -15.68
CA GLY A 100 6.10 0.31 -16.62
C GLY A 100 7.48 -0.13 -16.10
N LEU A 101 7.81 0.19 -14.85
CA LEU A 101 8.99 -0.32 -14.17
C LEU A 101 8.69 -1.69 -13.54
N LYS A 102 9.75 -2.41 -13.12
CA LYS A 102 9.59 -3.73 -12.50
C LYS A 102 9.13 -3.61 -11.05
N TYR A 103 8.49 -4.66 -10.55
CA TYR A 103 8.11 -4.80 -9.13
C TYR A 103 7.29 -3.62 -8.57
N PRO A 104 6.09 -3.32 -9.11
CA PRO A 104 5.18 -2.41 -8.44
C PRO A 104 4.78 -2.95 -7.06
N GLU A 105 5.07 -2.17 -6.02
CA GLU A 105 4.85 -2.49 -4.62
C GLU A 105 4.55 -1.20 -3.82
N ALA A 106 4.45 -1.28 -2.49
CA ALA A 106 4.14 -0.12 -1.63
C ALA A 106 2.96 0.76 -2.10
N PRO A 107 1.80 0.20 -2.48
CA PRO A 107 0.67 1.02 -2.88
C PRO A 107 0.12 1.81 -1.70
N HIS A 108 -0.04 3.13 -1.86
CA HIS A 108 -0.74 3.98 -0.90
C HIS A 108 -1.84 4.79 -1.60
N LEU A 109 -3.04 4.75 -1.04
CA LEU A 109 -4.20 5.50 -1.52
C LEU A 109 -4.38 6.81 -0.75
N TYR A 110 -4.64 7.89 -1.49
CA TYR A 110 -5.00 9.19 -0.91
C TYR A 110 -6.22 9.76 -1.64
N HIS A 111 -7.23 10.20 -0.89
CA HIS A 111 -8.33 10.99 -1.43
C HIS A 111 -8.04 12.49 -1.22
N ILE A 112 -7.71 13.19 -2.31
CA ILE A 112 -7.29 14.60 -2.27
C ILE A 112 -8.15 15.40 -3.25
N GLY A 113 -9.07 16.19 -2.69
CA GLY A 113 -10.09 16.88 -3.47
C GLY A 113 -10.96 15.85 -4.21
N ASP A 114 -11.18 16.07 -5.50
CA ASP A 114 -12.04 15.20 -6.30
C ASP A 114 -11.31 13.96 -6.88
N TRP A 115 -10.10 13.65 -6.39
CA TRP A 115 -9.23 12.61 -6.97
C TRP A 115 -8.75 11.63 -5.91
N TRP A 116 -8.74 10.36 -6.30
CA TRP A 116 -7.92 9.35 -5.67
C TRP A 116 -6.54 9.35 -6.31
N TYR A 117 -5.50 9.33 -5.49
CA TYR A 117 -4.11 9.13 -5.90
C TYR A 117 -3.65 7.76 -5.42
N LEU A 118 -2.96 7.02 -6.29
CA LEU A 118 -2.30 5.76 -6.00
C LEU A 118 -0.80 5.97 -6.17
N LEU A 119 -0.10 6.10 -5.05
CA LEU A 119 1.36 6.13 -5.00
C LEU A 119 1.88 4.70 -4.91
N VAL A 120 2.97 4.39 -5.59
CA VAL A 120 3.63 3.08 -5.55
C VAL A 120 5.15 3.24 -5.52
N ALA A 121 5.84 2.21 -5.06
CA ALA A 121 7.24 1.99 -5.35
C ALA A 121 7.39 1.09 -6.59
N GLU A 122 8.43 1.34 -7.39
CA GLU A 122 8.81 0.49 -8.51
C GLU A 122 10.34 0.47 -8.70
N GLY A 123 10.82 -0.43 -9.56
CA GLY A 123 12.24 -0.63 -9.88
C GLY A 123 12.98 -1.56 -8.92
N GLY A 124 12.27 -2.11 -7.93
CA GLY A 124 12.83 -2.86 -6.80
C GLY A 124 13.54 -1.97 -5.79
N THR A 125 13.88 -2.53 -4.62
CA THR A 125 14.45 -1.76 -3.48
C THR A 125 15.95 -1.45 -3.60
N GLU A 126 16.58 -1.78 -4.74
CA GLU A 126 18.00 -1.53 -4.98
C GLU A 126 18.24 -0.25 -5.83
N ARG A 127 19.20 -0.28 -6.77
CA ARG A 127 19.63 0.89 -7.55
C ARG A 127 18.58 1.40 -8.54
N GLY A 128 17.52 0.62 -8.78
CA GLY A 128 16.38 1.00 -9.61
C GLY A 128 15.26 1.71 -8.86
N HIS A 129 15.34 1.79 -7.52
CA HIS A 129 14.20 2.20 -6.69
C HIS A 129 13.66 3.58 -7.05
N SER A 130 12.34 3.66 -7.09
CA SER A 130 11.62 4.85 -7.53
C SER A 130 10.23 4.91 -6.92
N VAL A 131 9.66 6.12 -6.90
CA VAL A 131 8.26 6.37 -6.55
C VAL A 131 7.53 6.85 -7.78
N SER A 132 6.41 6.22 -8.08
CA SER A 132 5.49 6.63 -9.14
C SER A 132 4.12 6.94 -8.53
N VAL A 133 3.33 7.77 -9.21
CA VAL A 133 1.94 8.02 -8.80
C VAL A 133 1.01 7.95 -10.01
N ALA A 134 -0.23 7.54 -9.77
CA ALA A 134 -1.33 7.68 -10.70
C ALA A 134 -2.55 8.28 -9.99
N ARG A 135 -3.55 8.72 -10.75
CA ARG A 135 -4.81 9.22 -10.19
C ARG A 135 -6.04 8.68 -10.89
N SER A 136 -7.17 8.67 -10.21
CA SER A 136 -8.46 8.24 -10.72
C SER A 136 -9.60 8.97 -10.01
N ARG A 137 -10.79 9.02 -10.62
CA ARG A 137 -12.02 9.47 -9.96
C ARG A 137 -12.64 8.43 -9.04
N SER A 138 -12.12 7.20 -9.08
CA SER A 138 -12.58 6.07 -8.26
C SER A 138 -11.37 5.25 -7.80
N PRO A 139 -11.38 4.70 -6.58
CA PRO A 139 -10.34 3.78 -6.10
C PRO A 139 -10.23 2.50 -6.94
N ARG A 140 -11.20 2.23 -7.83
CA ARG A 140 -11.15 1.14 -8.80
C ARG A 140 -10.34 1.44 -10.07
N GLY A 141 -9.94 2.69 -10.27
CA GLY A 141 -9.43 3.17 -11.56
C GLY A 141 -10.54 3.60 -12.55
N PRO A 142 -10.22 3.71 -13.85
CA PRO A 142 -8.90 3.51 -14.43
C PRO A 142 -7.91 4.56 -13.94
N TRP A 143 -6.65 4.15 -13.74
CA TRP A 143 -5.59 5.01 -13.23
C TRP A 143 -4.85 5.71 -14.38
N GLU A 144 -4.79 7.04 -14.30
CA GLU A 144 -3.95 7.89 -15.16
C GLU A 144 -2.61 8.12 -14.45
N GLY A 145 -1.53 7.53 -14.97
CA GLY A 145 -0.18 7.74 -14.44
C GLY A 145 0.26 9.20 -14.58
N ALA A 146 0.99 9.72 -13.59
CA ALA A 146 1.53 11.07 -13.67
C ALA A 146 2.50 11.19 -14.87
N PRO A 147 2.41 12.29 -15.64
CA PRO A 147 3.25 12.48 -16.83
C PRO A 147 4.74 12.62 -16.49
N ALA A 148 5.07 12.90 -15.23
CA ALA A 148 6.43 13.07 -14.73
C ALA A 148 6.94 11.85 -13.94
N ASN A 149 6.30 10.68 -14.04
CA ASN A 149 6.81 9.48 -13.37
C ASN A 149 8.21 9.09 -13.90
N PRO A 150 9.11 8.60 -13.02
CA PRO A 150 8.95 8.53 -11.56
C PRO A 150 9.12 9.90 -10.89
N LEU A 151 8.32 10.17 -9.84
CA LEU A 151 8.36 11.42 -9.08
C LEU A 151 9.60 11.56 -8.18
N LEU A 152 10.09 10.44 -7.65
CA LEU A 152 11.30 10.39 -6.82
C LEU A 152 12.16 9.21 -7.26
N SER A 153 13.38 9.47 -7.71
CA SER A 153 14.41 8.45 -7.88
C SER A 153 15.79 9.08 -7.96
N HIS A 154 16.79 8.37 -7.43
CA HIS A 154 18.21 8.65 -7.66
C HIS A 154 18.85 7.64 -8.62
N SER A 155 18.07 6.77 -9.26
CA SER A 155 18.58 5.75 -10.18
C SER A 155 19.42 6.37 -11.29
N GLY A 156 20.54 5.74 -11.61
CA GLY A 156 21.48 6.22 -12.63
C GLY A 156 22.29 7.47 -12.23
N THR A 157 22.21 7.95 -10.99
CA THR A 157 22.97 9.12 -10.52
C THR A 157 24.14 8.74 -9.60
N ALA A 158 25.13 9.63 -9.45
CA ALA A 158 26.24 9.49 -8.52
C ALA A 158 25.98 10.10 -7.12
N ARG A 159 24.71 10.32 -6.75
CA ARG A 159 24.35 10.90 -5.45
C ARG A 159 24.75 9.96 -4.30
N SER A 160 25.07 10.52 -3.14
CA SER A 160 25.46 9.76 -1.94
C SER A 160 24.30 8.94 -1.37
N ILE A 161 23.08 9.48 -1.42
CA ILE A 161 21.85 8.78 -1.09
C ILE A 161 21.38 8.04 -2.34
N GLN A 162 21.10 6.76 -2.22
CA GLN A 162 20.63 5.88 -3.29
C GLN A 162 19.42 5.08 -2.81
N ASN A 163 18.77 4.36 -3.72
CA ASN A 163 17.64 3.47 -3.42
C ASN A 163 16.45 4.23 -2.79
N THR A 164 16.23 5.48 -3.19
CA THR A 164 15.09 6.30 -2.76
C THR A 164 13.79 5.76 -3.35
N GLY A 165 12.87 5.33 -2.50
CA GLY A 165 11.56 4.79 -2.90
C GLY A 165 10.74 4.40 -1.67
N HIS A 166 9.66 3.65 -1.87
CA HIS A 166 8.76 3.19 -0.79
C HIS A 166 8.32 4.35 0.13
N ALA A 167 7.82 5.43 -0.47
CA ALA A 167 7.44 6.65 0.22
C ALA A 167 5.98 6.61 0.68
N ASP A 168 5.65 7.39 1.70
CA ASP A 168 4.27 7.66 2.16
C ASP A 168 4.11 9.18 2.32
N LEU A 169 3.02 9.76 1.82
CA LEU A 169 2.73 11.20 1.89
C LEU A 169 2.11 11.58 3.25
N VAL A 170 2.35 12.83 3.67
CA VAL A 170 1.80 13.44 4.89
C VAL A 170 1.35 14.87 4.65
#